data_AF-A0A089L137-F1
#
_entry.id   AF-A0A089L137-F1
#
_cell.length_a   1.000
_cell.length_b   1.000
_cell.length_c   1.000
_cell.angle_alpha   90.00
_cell.angle_beta   90.00
_cell.angle_gamma   90.00
#
_symmetry.space_group_name_H-M   'P 1'
#
loop_
_entity.id
_entity.type
_entity.pdbx_description
1 polymer ?
#
loop_
_entity_poly.entity_id
_entity_poly.type
_entity_poly.pdbx_seq_one_letter_code
_entity_poly.pdbx_strand_id
1 'polypeptide(L)' 'MSWGLFLLISLILVPVFETPQLIKLRSPRDLLVFFGIWAIALASTIGVMAGLPQWRMLEWARSFIQLFPG' A
#
# COMPACT_ATOMS: atom_id res chain seq x y z
N MET A 1 -5.62 15.73 10.03
CA MET A 1 -4.61 15.81 8.94
C MET A 1 -3.21 15.35 9.36
N SER A 2 -3.07 14.42 10.31
CA SER A 2 -1.76 13.89 10.78
C SER A 2 -1.61 12.38 10.59
N TRP A 3 -2.71 11.65 10.41
CA TRP A 3 -2.71 10.18 10.24
C TRP A 3 -1.97 9.69 9.00
N GLY A 4 -2.04 10.42 7.88
CA GLY A 4 -1.32 10.05 6.65
C GLY A 4 0.20 10.13 6.82
N LEU A 5 0.69 11.14 7.54
CA LEU A 5 2.12 11.26 7.86
C LEU A 5 2.58 10.14 8.79
N PHE A 6 1.79 9.81 9.82
CA PHE A 6 2.08 8.67 10.70
C PHE A 6 2.14 7.35 9.91
N LEU A 7 1.16 7.09 9.03
CA LEU A 7 1.16 5.90 8.18
C LEU A 7 2.37 5.83 7.27
N LEU A 8 2.74 6.95 6.64
CA LEU A 8 3.90 7.02 5.74
C LEU A 8 5.21 6.79 6.50
N ILE A 9 5.37 7.37 7.69
CA ILE A 9 6.53 7.14 8.56
C ILE A 9 6.59 5.66 8.99
N SER A 10 5.48 5.06 9.39
CA SER A 10 5.43 3.63 9.73
C SER A 10 5.78 2.74 8.54
N LEU A 11 5.29 3.06 7.34
CA LEU A 11 5.60 2.36 6.09
C LEU A 11 7.09 2.40 5.73
N ILE A 12 7.81 3.45 6.13
CA ILE A 12 9.26 3.57 5.91
C ILE A 12 10.05 2.85 7.01
N LEU A 13 9.61 2.91 8.27
CA LEU A 13 10.33 2.31 9.40
C LEU A 13 10.27 0.78 9.40
N VAL A 14 9.09 0.19 9.15
CA VAL A 14 8.90 -1.27 9.15
C VAL A 14 9.90 -2.00 8.24
N PRO A 15 10.10 -1.63 6.96
CA PRO A 15 11.05 -2.33 6.10
C PRO A 15 12.48 -2.12 6.60
N VAL A 16 12.84 -0.99 7.21
CA VAL A 16 14.18 -0.80 7.79
C VAL A 16 14.44 -1.78 8.95
N PHE A 17 13.44 -2.08 9.78
CA PHE A 17 13.55 -3.03 10.89
C PHE A 17 13.40 -4.50 10.47
N GLU A 18 12.59 -4.79 9.45
CA GLU A 18 12.29 -6.15 8.97
C GLU A 18 13.30 -6.66 7.93
N THR A 19 13.88 -5.77 7.11
CA THR A 19 14.88 -6.15 6.08
C THR A 19 16.06 -6.96 6.65
N PRO A 20 16.66 -6.63 7.82
CA PRO A 20 17.72 -7.44 8.41
C PRO A 20 17.27 -8.85 8.80
N GLN A 21 16.02 -9.02 9.21
CA GLN A 21 15.46 -10.32 9.59
C GLN A 21 15.18 -11.16 8.34
N LEU A 22 14.63 -10.54 7.30
CA LEU A 22 14.36 -11.17 6.01
C LEU A 22 15.63 -11.58 5.26
N ILE A 23 16.69 -10.77 5.34
CA ILE A 23 18.01 -11.14 4.79
C ILE A 23 18.60 -12.35 5.54
N LYS A 24 18.42 -12.44 6.86
CA LYS A 24 18.85 -13.60 7.65
C LYS A 24 18.15 -14.90 7.24
N LEU A 25 16.90 -14.82 6.79
CA LEU A 25 16.13 -15.97 6.31
C LEU A 25 16.63 -16.52 4.95
N ARG A 26 17.56 -15.83 4.26
CA ARG A 26 18.19 -16.24 2.97
C ARG A 26 17.22 -16.67 1.86
N SER A 27 15.94 -16.31 1.97
CA SER A 27 14.93 -16.61 0.96
C SER A 27 14.73 -15.38 0.07
N PRO A 28 15.37 -15.32 -1.12
CA PRO A 28 15.24 -14.17 -2.02
C PRO A 28 13.81 -14.00 -2.53
N ARG A 29 13.02 -15.08 -2.55
CA ARG A 29 11.60 -15.06 -2.92
C ARG A 29 10.77 -14.30 -1.89
N ASP A 30 11.00 -14.56 -0.61
CA ASP A 30 10.22 -13.91 0.46
C ASP A 30 10.58 -12.42 0.56
N LEU A 31 11.85 -12.07 0.31
CA LEU A 31 12.29 -10.68 0.14
C LEU A 31 11.58 -9.99 -1.01
N LEU A 32 11.49 -10.62 -2.18
CA LEU A 32 10.80 -10.07 -3.35
C LEU A 32 9.31 -9.89 -3.10
N VAL A 33 8.64 -10.86 -2.48
CA VAL A 33 7.22 -10.78 -2.14
C VAL A 33 6.98 -9.68 -1.12
N PHE A 34 7.82 -9.61 -0.08
CA PHE A 34 7.75 -8.56 0.94
C PHE A 34 7.90 -7.18 0.29
N PHE A 35 9.00 -6.92 -0.43
CA PHE A 35 9.23 -5.63 -1.08
C PHE A 35 8.18 -5.30 -2.13
N GLY A 36 7.67 -6.29 -2.86
CA GLY A 36 6.60 -6.09 -3.85
C GLY A 36 5.30 -5.60 -3.21
N ILE A 37 4.82 -6.30 -2.18
CA ILE A 37 3.61 -5.90 -1.44
C ILE A 37 3.84 -4.55 -0.75
N TRP A 38 5.03 -4.34 -0.20
CA TRP A 38 5.36 -3.10 0.50
C TRP A 38 5.41 -1.89 -0.42
N ALA A 39 5.99 -2.04 -1.61
CA ALA A 39 6.03 -0.99 -2.62
C ALA A 39 4.63 -0.58 -3.08
N ILE A 40 3.71 -1.54 -3.23
CA ILE A 40 2.30 -1.27 -3.56
C ILE A 40 1.61 -0.47 -2.45
N ALA A 41 1.82 -0.85 -1.18
CA ALA A 41 1.25 -0.15 -0.04
C ALA A 41 1.80 1.30 0.09
N LEU A 42 3.10 1.47 -0.15
CA LEU A 42 3.74 2.78 -0.16
C LEU A 42 3.21 3.66 -1.29
N ALA A 43 3.16 3.14 -2.52
CA ALA A 43 2.63 3.83 -3.69
C ALA A 43 1.17 4.24 -3.50
N SER A 44 0.35 3.36 -2.92
CA SER A 44 -1.04 3.66 -2.58
C SER A 44 -1.13 4.82 -1.59
N THR A 45 -0.36 4.78 -0.49
CA THR A 45 -0.36 5.81 0.55
C THR A 45 0.12 7.16 0.00
N ILE A 46 1.18 7.17 -0.81
CA ILE A 46 1.66 8.37 -1.51
C ILE A 46 0.58 8.90 -2.46
N GLY A 47 -0.11 8.02 -3.20
CA GLY A 47 -1.19 8.42 -4.10
C GLY A 47 -2.34 9.09 -3.37
N VAL A 48 -2.74 8.58 -2.21
CA VAL A 48 -3.75 9.21 -1.33
C VAL A 48 -3.28 10.60 -0.89
N MET A 49 -2.02 10.72 -0.45
CA MET A 49 -1.47 12.01 0.03
C MET A 49 -1.25 13.02 -1.09
N ALA A 50 -0.92 12.57 -2.30
CA ALA A 50 -0.79 13.40 -3.50
C ALA A 50 -2.16 13.85 -4.05
N GLY A 51 -3.26 13.42 -3.44
CA GLY A 51 -4.61 13.72 -3.94
C GLY A 51 -4.88 13.10 -5.30
N LEU A 52 -4.13 12.06 -5.69
CA LEU A 52 -4.45 11.31 -6.91
C LEU A 52 -5.85 10.74 -6.74
N PRO A 53 -6.69 10.77 -7.79
CA PRO A 53 -7.95 10.06 -7.76
C PRO A 53 -7.61 8.61 -7.49
N GLN A 54 -7.84 8.18 -6.24
CA GLN A 54 -7.67 6.80 -5.88
C GLN A 54 -8.48 6.00 -6.89
N TRP A 55 -7.96 4.83 -7.28
CA TRP A 55 -8.84 3.76 -7.74
C TRP A 55 -9.75 3.43 -6.56
N ARG A 56 -10.74 4.29 -6.30
CA ARG A 56 -11.73 4.13 -5.25
C ARG A 56 -12.50 2.93 -5.74
N MET A 57 -12.09 1.73 -5.33
CA MET A 57 -12.86 0.51 -5.55
C MET A 57 -14.30 0.72 -5.11
N LEU A 58 -14.51 1.58 -4.11
CA LEU A 58 -15.83 2.04 -3.68
C LEU A 58 -16.59 2.88 -4.73
N GLU A 59 -15.91 3.74 -5.48
CA GLU A 59 -16.52 4.46 -6.61
C GLU A 59 -16.76 3.54 -7.79
N TRP A 60 -15.84 2.62 -8.10
CA TRP A 60 -16.07 1.58 -9.10
C TRP A 60 -17.28 0.72 -8.75
N ALA A 61 -17.38 0.24 -7.51
CA ALA A 61 -18.53 -0.50 -7.02
C ALA A 61 -19.82 0.34 -7.11
N ARG A 62 -19.75 1.63 -6.75
CA ARG A 62 -20.88 2.55 -6.89
C ARG A 62 -21.28 2.75 -8.36
N SER A 63 -20.33 2.87 -9.28
CA SER A 63 -20.57 2.95 -10.72
C SER A 63 -21.18 1.67 -11.28
N PHE A 64 -20.74 0.50 -10.80
CA PHE A 64 -21.35 -0.79 -11.15
C PHE A 64 -22.79 -0.93 -10.65
N ILE A 65 -23.05 -0.53 -9.41
CA ILE A 65 -24.40 -0.53 -8.82
C ILE A 65 -25.32 0.46 -9.58
N GLN A 66 -24.80 1.61 -10.00
CA GLN A 66 -25.55 2.57 -10.81
C GLN A 66 -25.77 2.10 -12.26
N LEU A 67 -24.89 1.25 -12.80
CA LEU A 67 -25.02 0.66 -14.14
C LEU A 67 -26.02 -0.49 -14.20
N PHE A 68 -26.32 -1.14 -13.07
CA PHE A 68 -27.38 -2.15 -12.95
C PHE A 68 -28.45 -1.70 -11.94
N PRO A 69 -29.29 -0.71 -12.27
CA PRO A 69 -30.48 -0.43 -11.49
C PRO A 69 -31.46 -1.57 -11.77
N GLY A 70 -31.66 -2.44 -10.78
CA GLY A 70 -32.78 -3.39 -10.78
C GLY A 70 -34.12 -2.65 -10.73
#